data_AF-A0A563VVX3-F1
#
_entry.id   AF-A0A563VVX3-F1
#
_cell.length_a   1.000
_cell.length_b   1.000
_cell.length_c   1.000
_cell.angle_alpha   90.00
_cell.angle_beta   90.00
_cell.angle_gamma   90.00
#
_symmetry.space_group_name_H-M   'P 1'
#
loop_
_entity.id
_entity.type
_entity.pdbx_description
1 polymer ?
#
loop_
_entity_poly.entity_id
_entity_poly.type
_entity_poly.pdbx_seq_one_letter_code
_entity_poly.pdbx_strand_id
1 'polypeptide(L)'
;MQVSEILQQLPGNLEWMVLFNLEAIASLTDETTIKPMFGLPAEIEIEPYSHVVLTSYGRCLASKQGLNLIDPFSKNSWATPDLERSLYEQFASQLVLFPVDRADCLGLGETSPFSPVLLHLEIESGYGEGKAIFQQQPSEEHYELLRAVGVQFLGGEQHDSYYLARFRNRLPVHIHAGILSHFKRTAHCNQFFLQHGWIDPTLEMGLLKAASSRINWAKNLSLKAIVQLSHQASTEGLAMTCQPPTPAKAYSFGDLVPLGFLLKTLNTLGEESEELKKLLESKRQGYFWSFHSNGLITSIDSALILQGFNEPKAVEALELFANGCGGYYPQLWAEDKQPHKMVITHSNKHWCQTDYASTCLVAALRQEANLTIDETTIDYLAAEFDNRSGLYFANPYLVDWMLARAISTKESTKELRTQLLSEILASINDDYSFGTYDPCLSTALGILSLAALGCRDRIILLAQLRLLELLEAERNSPEAIPFYSTLALDTQHFQPVELFNLILSDRQKRIISINNQYHGISYYLDSQKAITTALVTLALSESWESTTITPTWRQIMDRDSHPRYRCHNHSEYIAKFALPRYVAINQQEVVMS
;
A
#
# COMPACT_ATOMS: atom_id res chain seq x y z
N MET A 1 12.29 26.93 -30.75
CA MET A 1 12.75 26.06 -31.84
C MET A 1 11.90 24.81 -31.83
N GLN A 2 11.46 24.36 -33.01
CA GLN A 2 10.73 23.10 -33.16
C GLN A 2 11.69 21.91 -33.04
N VAL A 3 11.17 20.73 -32.70
CA VAL A 3 11.98 19.52 -32.57
C VAL A 3 12.65 19.16 -33.88
N SER A 4 11.92 19.19 -35.00
CA SER A 4 12.44 18.93 -36.34
C SER A 4 13.61 19.85 -36.72
N GLU A 5 13.54 21.14 -36.35
CA GLU A 5 14.63 22.11 -36.56
C GLU A 5 15.88 21.73 -35.76
N ILE A 6 15.71 21.28 -34.51
CA ILE A 6 16.82 20.81 -33.66
C ILE A 6 17.50 19.60 -34.32
N LEU A 7 16.71 18.62 -34.77
CA LEU A 7 17.23 17.41 -35.41
C LEU A 7 18.03 17.67 -36.69
N GLN A 8 17.69 18.72 -37.43
CA GLN A 8 18.43 19.12 -38.64
C GLN A 8 19.81 19.72 -38.31
N GLN A 9 20.01 20.25 -37.11
CA GLN A 9 21.29 20.80 -36.67
C GLN A 9 22.22 19.79 -36.01
N LEU A 10 21.69 18.64 -35.62
CA LEU A 10 22.47 17.59 -34.95
C LEU A 10 23.07 16.62 -35.98
N PRO A 11 24.33 16.19 -35.80
CA PRO A 11 25.00 15.32 -36.76
C PRO A 11 24.45 13.89 -36.69
N GLY A 12 24.30 13.24 -37.84
CA GLY A 12 23.78 11.88 -38.01
C GLY A 12 24.78 10.77 -37.67
N ASN A 13 25.86 11.08 -36.95
CA ASN A 13 26.80 10.08 -36.41
C ASN A 13 26.66 9.92 -34.89
N LEU A 14 25.66 10.58 -34.27
CA LEU A 14 25.32 10.38 -32.87
C LEU A 14 24.74 8.98 -32.67
N GLU A 15 25.27 8.24 -31.70
CA GLU A 15 24.76 6.91 -31.34
C GLU A 15 23.36 7.00 -30.71
N TRP A 16 23.14 8.05 -29.92
CA TRP A 16 21.86 8.34 -29.31
C TRP A 16 21.71 9.83 -29.01
N MET A 17 20.46 10.27 -28.92
CA MET A 17 20.06 11.60 -28.50
C MET A 17 18.73 11.53 -27.76
N VAL A 18 18.58 12.34 -26.71
CA VAL A 18 17.29 12.60 -26.06
C VAL A 18 17.15 14.09 -25.84
N LEU A 19 16.04 14.68 -26.29
CA LEU A 19 15.70 16.07 -26.03
C LEU A 19 14.49 16.18 -25.12
N PHE A 20 14.43 17.27 -24.36
CA PHE A 20 13.38 17.57 -23.40
C PHE A 20 12.91 19.02 -23.57
N ASN A 21 11.60 19.22 -23.71
CA ASN A 21 10.96 20.52 -23.70
C ASN A 21 11.03 21.12 -22.30
N LEU A 22 11.79 22.21 -22.15
CA LEU A 22 12.04 22.84 -20.86
C LEU A 22 10.78 23.45 -20.24
N GLU A 23 9.84 23.94 -21.06
CA GLU A 23 8.59 24.50 -20.58
C GLU A 23 7.70 23.41 -19.96
N ALA A 24 7.58 22.27 -20.63
CA ALA A 24 6.83 21.14 -20.12
C ALA A 24 7.45 20.57 -18.84
N ILE A 25 8.78 20.45 -18.78
CA ILE A 25 9.49 19.99 -17.58
C ILE A 25 9.35 20.98 -16.41
N ALA A 26 9.38 22.29 -16.67
CA ALA A 26 9.20 23.32 -15.65
C ALA A 26 7.81 23.29 -14.99
N SER A 27 6.82 22.68 -15.63
CA SER A 27 5.51 22.45 -15.01
C SER A 27 5.52 21.36 -13.93
N LEU A 28 6.56 20.52 -13.89
CA LEU A 28 6.65 19.34 -13.02
C LEU A 28 7.58 19.57 -11.82
N THR A 29 8.59 20.41 -11.98
CA THR A 29 9.62 20.64 -10.96
C THR A 29 10.33 21.97 -11.16
N ASP A 30 11.10 22.41 -10.16
CA ASP A 30 11.79 23.69 -10.16
C ASP A 30 13.19 23.64 -10.82
N GLU A 31 13.78 24.81 -11.08
CA GLU A 31 15.12 24.89 -11.66
C GLU A 31 16.21 24.21 -10.82
N THR A 32 16.03 24.17 -9.49
CA THR A 32 16.99 23.53 -8.58
C THR A 32 17.05 22.03 -8.78
N THR A 33 15.98 21.44 -9.33
CA THR A 33 15.91 20.03 -9.73
C THR A 33 16.26 19.85 -11.21
N ILE A 34 15.82 20.74 -12.10
CA ILE A 34 16.08 20.66 -13.55
C ILE A 34 17.58 20.68 -13.85
N LYS A 35 18.34 21.58 -13.22
CA LYS A 35 19.78 21.72 -13.49
C LYS A 35 20.56 20.44 -13.17
N PRO A 36 20.45 19.85 -11.95
CA PRO A 36 21.05 18.55 -11.66
C PRO A 36 20.52 17.41 -12.53
N MET A 37 19.22 17.38 -12.83
CA MET A 37 18.60 16.32 -13.64
C MET A 37 19.27 16.18 -15.02
N PHE A 38 19.63 17.31 -15.63
CA PHE A 38 20.29 17.35 -16.94
C PHE A 38 21.80 17.61 -16.87
N GLY A 39 22.38 17.73 -15.66
CA GLY A 39 23.79 18.04 -15.46
C GLY A 39 24.20 19.40 -16.03
N LEU A 40 23.36 20.42 -15.88
CA LEU A 40 23.65 21.78 -16.31
C LEU A 40 24.45 22.55 -15.23
N PRO A 41 25.24 23.57 -15.60
CA PRO A 41 25.90 24.46 -14.63
C PRO A 41 24.89 25.13 -13.71
N ALA A 42 25.27 25.41 -12.46
CA ALA A 42 24.35 26.01 -11.48
C ALA A 42 23.94 27.43 -11.89
N GLU A 43 24.86 28.16 -12.51
CA GLU A 43 24.77 29.54 -12.95
C GLU A 43 24.08 29.75 -14.30
N ILE A 44 23.70 28.69 -15.02
CA ILE A 44 22.99 28.87 -16.29
C ILE A 44 21.55 29.31 -16.05
N GLU A 45 21.09 30.30 -16.80
CA GLU A 45 19.67 30.69 -16.86
C GLU A 45 18.97 29.80 -17.88
N ILE A 46 17.88 29.13 -17.49
CA ILE A 46 17.19 28.17 -18.36
C ILE A 46 16.12 28.86 -19.22
N GLU A 47 15.54 29.96 -18.73
CA GLU A 47 14.46 30.71 -19.39
C GLU A 47 14.68 31.02 -20.88
N PRO A 48 15.90 31.37 -21.36
CA PRO A 48 16.14 31.67 -22.78
C PRO A 48 16.04 30.46 -23.72
N TYR A 49 16.00 29.24 -23.19
CA TYR A 49 16.10 28.01 -23.98
C TYR A 49 14.77 27.28 -24.05
N SER A 50 14.51 26.66 -25.20
CA SER A 50 13.29 25.87 -25.45
C SER A 50 13.47 24.41 -25.04
N HIS A 51 14.67 23.85 -25.28
CA HIS A 51 14.95 22.44 -25.02
C HIS A 51 16.35 22.26 -24.43
N VAL A 52 16.48 21.19 -23.64
CA VAL A 52 17.78 20.56 -23.34
C VAL A 52 17.92 19.36 -24.26
N VAL A 53 19.09 19.20 -24.87
CA VAL A 53 19.42 18.07 -25.73
C VAL A 53 20.62 17.34 -25.13
N LEU A 54 20.44 16.06 -24.83
CA LEU A 54 21.47 15.14 -24.38
C LEU A 54 21.86 14.23 -25.54
N THR A 55 23.15 14.01 -25.76
CA THR A 55 23.68 13.23 -26.89
C THR A 55 24.85 12.36 -26.43
N SER A 56 25.25 11.41 -27.27
CA SER A 56 26.49 10.65 -27.08
C SER A 56 27.76 11.52 -27.04
N TYR A 57 27.72 12.76 -27.55
CA TYR A 57 28.87 13.69 -27.56
C TYR A 57 28.82 14.76 -26.47
N GLY A 58 27.78 14.77 -25.63
CA GLY A 58 27.59 15.77 -24.60
C GLY A 58 26.19 16.34 -24.60
N ARG A 59 26.04 17.57 -24.13
CA ARG A 59 24.73 18.22 -23.99
C ARG A 59 24.74 19.63 -24.55
N CYS A 60 23.62 20.06 -25.11
CA CYS A 60 23.44 21.42 -25.60
C CYS A 60 22.03 21.93 -25.25
N LEU A 61 21.84 23.24 -25.39
CA LEU A 61 20.58 23.94 -25.16
C LEU A 61 20.10 24.55 -26.48
N ALA A 62 18.85 24.32 -26.84
CA ALA A 62 18.24 24.89 -28.04
C ALA A 62 17.58 26.24 -27.72
N SER A 63 18.01 27.31 -28.38
CA SER A 63 17.49 28.66 -28.13
C SER A 63 15.97 28.79 -28.39
N LYS A 64 15.27 29.62 -27.61
CA LYS A 64 13.92 30.08 -27.98
C LYS A 64 13.97 31.04 -29.18
N GLN A 65 15.05 31.81 -29.28
CA GLN A 65 15.24 32.84 -30.31
C GLN A 65 16.32 32.41 -31.31
N GLY A 66 15.91 32.18 -32.55
CA GLY A 66 16.80 31.76 -33.62
C GLY A 66 17.10 30.25 -33.64
N LEU A 67 17.90 29.86 -34.61
CA LEU A 67 18.24 28.47 -34.94
C LEU A 67 19.65 28.15 -34.46
N ASN A 68 19.87 28.15 -33.14
CA ASN A 68 21.19 27.92 -32.55
C ASN A 68 21.12 26.90 -31.40
N LEU A 69 22.08 25.98 -31.39
CA LEU A 69 22.40 25.11 -30.26
C LEU A 69 23.59 25.68 -29.49
N ILE A 70 23.50 25.73 -28.17
CA ILE A 70 24.50 26.36 -27.28
C ILE A 70 25.07 25.30 -26.34
N ASP A 71 26.40 25.30 -26.18
CA ASP A 71 27.06 24.53 -25.12
C ASP A 71 26.81 25.24 -23.77
N PRO A 72 26.18 24.58 -22.78
CA PRO A 72 25.84 25.22 -21.52
C PRO A 72 27.06 25.65 -20.69
N PHE A 73 28.23 25.04 -20.88
CA PHE A 73 29.44 25.37 -20.10
C PHE A 73 30.21 26.52 -20.74
N SER A 74 30.44 26.47 -22.05
CA SER A 74 31.21 27.51 -22.75
C SER A 74 30.36 28.71 -23.18
N LYS A 75 29.03 28.56 -23.24
CA LYS A 75 28.05 29.52 -23.77
C LYS A 75 28.28 29.88 -25.25
N ASN A 76 29.13 29.12 -25.95
CA ASN A 76 29.37 29.25 -27.37
C ASN A 76 28.39 28.38 -28.16
N SER A 77 28.28 28.63 -29.46
CA SER A 77 27.59 27.71 -30.37
C SER A 77 28.17 26.31 -30.20
N TRP A 78 27.29 25.33 -30.06
CA TRP A 78 27.67 23.93 -29.93
C TRP A 78 28.34 23.49 -31.24
N ALA A 79 29.64 23.21 -31.19
CA ALA A 79 30.42 22.88 -32.36
C ALA A 79 30.11 21.45 -32.80
N THR A 80 29.50 21.30 -33.96
CA THR A 80 29.31 19.99 -34.60
C THR A 80 30.47 19.72 -35.55
N PRO A 81 31.17 18.57 -35.44
CA PRO A 81 32.03 18.12 -36.52
C PRO A 81 31.17 17.86 -37.76
N ASP A 82 31.66 18.27 -38.93
CA ASP A 82 31.05 18.23 -40.27
C ASP A 82 29.69 17.51 -40.39
N LEU A 83 28.64 18.31 -40.63
CA LEU A 83 27.27 17.85 -40.92
C LEU A 83 27.18 17.27 -42.35
N GLU A 84 27.73 16.07 -42.57
CA GLU A 84 27.52 15.34 -43.83
C GLU A 84 26.08 14.81 -43.97
N ARG A 85 25.46 14.44 -42.84
CA ARG A 85 24.06 13.99 -42.73
C ARG A 85 23.52 14.42 -41.37
N SER A 86 22.26 14.83 -41.30
CA SER A 86 21.60 15.19 -40.03
C SER A 86 20.94 14.00 -39.34
N LEU A 87 20.67 14.10 -38.03
CA LEU A 87 19.83 13.12 -37.32
C LEU A 87 18.44 12.99 -37.96
N TYR A 88 17.89 14.10 -38.45
CA TYR A 88 16.60 14.10 -39.15
C TYR A 88 16.62 13.17 -40.38
N GLU A 89 17.69 13.23 -41.18
CA GLU A 89 17.85 12.38 -42.36
C GLU A 89 18.21 10.94 -42.01
N GLN A 90 18.94 10.71 -40.91
CA GLN A 90 19.30 9.36 -40.45
C GLN A 90 18.07 8.56 -40.01
N PHE A 91 17.19 9.17 -39.20
CA PHE A 91 16.03 8.52 -38.59
C PHE A 91 14.71 8.83 -39.32
N ALA A 92 14.76 9.27 -40.58
CA ALA A 92 13.59 9.74 -41.33
C ALA A 92 12.43 8.72 -41.37
N SER A 93 12.74 7.41 -41.46
CA SER A 93 11.73 6.35 -41.49
C SER A 93 11.01 6.15 -40.16
N GLN A 94 11.64 6.44 -39.02
CA GLN A 94 11.00 6.42 -37.71
C GLN A 94 10.27 7.74 -37.44
N LEU A 95 10.87 8.88 -37.80
CA LEU A 95 10.31 10.21 -37.53
C LEU A 95 8.96 10.43 -38.22
N VAL A 96 8.75 9.88 -39.43
CA VAL A 96 7.48 10.00 -40.16
C VAL A 96 6.29 9.32 -39.46
N LEU A 97 6.57 8.42 -38.50
CA LEU A 97 5.53 7.70 -37.76
C LEU A 97 4.89 8.55 -36.66
N PHE A 98 5.49 9.70 -36.31
CA PHE A 98 5.05 10.53 -35.19
C PHE A 98 4.99 12.02 -35.53
N PRO A 99 4.09 12.79 -34.89
CA PRO A 99 4.15 14.24 -34.91
C PRO A 99 5.28 14.73 -33.99
N VAL A 100 6.53 14.66 -34.45
CA VAL A 100 7.73 14.89 -33.63
C VAL A 100 7.81 16.28 -32.99
N ASP A 101 7.23 17.30 -33.63
CA ASP A 101 7.20 18.67 -33.11
C ASP A 101 6.22 18.85 -31.93
N ARG A 102 5.40 17.84 -31.62
CA ARG A 102 4.58 17.80 -30.41
C ARG A 102 5.26 17.10 -29.24
N ALA A 103 6.43 16.52 -29.45
CA ALA A 103 7.11 15.75 -28.41
C ALA A 103 7.64 16.68 -27.32
N ASP A 104 7.25 16.42 -26.07
CA ASP A 104 7.88 17.04 -24.90
C ASP A 104 9.17 16.31 -24.52
N CYS A 105 9.28 15.05 -24.90
CA CYS A 105 10.54 14.31 -24.92
C CYS A 105 10.62 13.46 -26.18
N LEU A 106 11.73 13.57 -26.90
CA LEU A 106 12.03 12.73 -28.07
C LEU A 106 13.39 12.05 -27.86
N GLY A 107 13.41 10.73 -27.89
CA GLY A 107 14.62 9.91 -27.88
C GLY A 107 14.84 9.26 -29.24
N LEU A 108 16.08 9.27 -29.73
CA LEU A 108 16.53 8.56 -30.91
C LEU A 108 17.81 7.81 -30.58
N GLY A 109 18.01 6.66 -31.20
CA GLY A 109 19.33 6.03 -31.16
C GLY A 109 19.39 4.68 -31.84
N GLU A 110 20.60 4.19 -32.00
CA GLU A 110 20.90 2.92 -32.62
C GLU A 110 22.15 2.35 -31.94
N THR A 111 22.11 1.08 -31.54
CA THR A 111 23.29 0.41 -30.99
C THR A 111 23.34 -1.02 -31.49
N SER A 112 24.48 -1.44 -32.06
CA SER A 112 24.62 -2.79 -32.60
C SER A 112 24.46 -3.83 -31.47
N PRO A 113 23.71 -4.94 -31.68
CA PRO A 113 23.09 -5.40 -32.93
C PRO A 113 21.64 -4.96 -33.15
N PHE A 114 21.14 -4.03 -32.34
CA PHE A 114 19.74 -3.59 -32.33
C PHE A 114 19.45 -2.56 -33.42
N SER A 115 18.25 -2.65 -34.01
CA SER A 115 17.75 -1.69 -35.00
C SER A 115 17.52 -0.29 -34.39
N PRO A 116 17.44 0.78 -35.20
CA PRO A 116 17.11 2.12 -34.75
C PRO A 116 15.83 2.17 -33.91
N VAL A 117 15.87 2.91 -32.80
CA VAL A 117 14.74 3.14 -31.90
C VAL A 117 14.34 4.62 -31.89
N LEU A 118 13.06 4.86 -31.65
CA LEU A 118 12.51 6.19 -31.41
C LEU A 118 11.57 6.12 -30.22
N LEU A 119 11.73 7.02 -29.25
CA LEU A 119 10.79 7.28 -28.17
C LEU A 119 10.14 8.65 -28.41
N HIS A 120 8.81 8.68 -28.46
CA HIS A 120 8.00 9.90 -28.53
C HIS A 120 7.16 9.97 -27.27
N LEU A 121 7.27 11.06 -26.52
CA LEU A 121 6.55 11.25 -25.26
C LEU A 121 5.92 12.64 -25.20
N GLU A 122 4.65 12.68 -24.87
CA GLU A 122 3.87 13.89 -24.60
C GLU A 122 3.53 13.96 -23.10
N ILE A 123 3.65 15.14 -22.50
CA ILE A 123 3.40 15.35 -21.07
C ILE A 123 2.00 15.92 -20.89
N GLU A 124 1.15 15.18 -20.16
CA GLU A 124 -0.20 15.61 -19.81
C GLU A 124 -0.49 15.30 -18.33
N SER A 125 -0.93 16.31 -17.57
CA SER A 125 -1.40 16.15 -16.18
C SER A 125 -0.43 15.40 -15.25
N GLY A 126 0.89 15.61 -15.41
CA GLY A 126 1.93 14.94 -14.62
C GLY A 126 2.30 13.53 -15.08
N TYR A 127 1.71 13.06 -16.18
CA TYR A 127 2.06 11.81 -16.84
C TYR A 127 2.76 12.07 -18.17
N GLY A 128 3.72 11.22 -18.52
CA GLY A 128 4.28 11.11 -19.85
C GLY A 128 3.67 9.93 -20.56
N GLU A 129 2.91 10.19 -21.62
CA GLU A 129 2.36 9.16 -22.50
C GLU A 129 3.40 8.86 -23.59
N GLY A 130 4.08 7.72 -23.45
CA GLY A 130 5.22 7.34 -24.27
C GLY A 130 4.86 6.30 -25.32
N LYS A 131 5.36 6.49 -26.54
CA LYS A 131 5.32 5.50 -27.62
C LYS A 131 6.75 5.25 -28.11
N ALA A 132 7.14 3.98 -28.18
CA ALA A 132 8.47 3.59 -28.64
C ALA A 132 8.40 2.65 -29.84
N ILE A 133 9.33 2.83 -30.77
CA ILE A 133 9.56 1.92 -31.90
C ILE A 133 10.63 0.92 -31.51
N PHE A 134 10.24 -0.34 -31.42
CA PHE A 134 11.13 -1.50 -31.29
C PHE A 134 11.08 -2.35 -32.55
N GLN A 135 12.02 -3.27 -32.70
CA GLN A 135 12.08 -4.21 -33.81
C GLN A 135 11.02 -5.31 -33.67
N GLN A 136 10.76 -5.73 -32.43
CA GLN A 136 9.80 -6.77 -32.08
C GLN A 136 9.22 -6.51 -30.70
N GLN A 137 8.19 -7.27 -30.32
CA GLN A 137 7.64 -7.24 -28.97
C GLN A 137 8.75 -7.52 -27.93
N PRO A 138 8.90 -6.68 -26.89
CA PRO A 138 9.92 -6.89 -25.87
C PRO A 138 9.59 -8.09 -24.98
N SER A 139 10.62 -8.66 -24.34
CA SER A 139 10.41 -9.53 -23.18
C SER A 139 9.90 -8.66 -22.02
N GLU A 140 8.76 -9.02 -21.46
CA GLU A 140 8.18 -8.35 -20.27
C GLU A 140 8.82 -8.84 -18.96
N GLU A 141 9.88 -9.64 -19.05
CA GLU A 141 10.65 -10.07 -17.89
C GLU A 141 11.13 -8.84 -17.08
N HIS A 142 10.78 -8.83 -15.79
CA HIS A 142 11.11 -7.78 -14.82
C HIS A 142 10.38 -6.44 -15.01
N TYR A 143 9.39 -6.35 -15.92
CA TYR A 143 8.65 -5.11 -16.14
C TYR A 143 7.89 -4.63 -14.90
N GLU A 144 7.58 -5.54 -13.96
CA GLU A 144 7.00 -5.18 -12.67
C GLU A 144 7.88 -4.20 -11.86
N LEU A 145 9.19 -4.20 -12.09
CA LEU A 145 10.14 -3.29 -11.44
C LEU A 145 10.12 -1.86 -12.00
N LEU A 146 9.56 -1.63 -13.19
CA LEU A 146 9.45 -0.28 -13.79
C LEU A 146 8.65 0.69 -12.91
N ARG A 147 7.76 0.17 -12.06
CA ARG A 147 7.01 0.94 -11.05
C ARG A 147 7.91 1.62 -10.02
N ALA A 148 9.12 1.10 -9.81
CA ALA A 148 10.12 1.74 -8.97
C ALA A 148 10.44 3.17 -9.43
N VAL A 149 10.33 3.43 -10.74
CA VAL A 149 10.56 4.73 -11.38
C VAL A 149 9.28 5.30 -12.00
N GLY A 150 8.11 4.80 -11.61
CA GLY A 150 6.81 5.32 -12.05
C GLY A 150 6.40 4.95 -13.48
N VAL A 151 7.09 4.00 -14.12
CA VAL A 151 6.81 3.59 -15.49
C VAL A 151 5.93 2.33 -15.51
N GLN A 152 4.94 2.32 -16.38
CA GLN A 152 4.05 1.20 -16.66
C GLN A 152 4.10 0.89 -18.16
N PHE A 153 4.27 -0.38 -18.51
CA PHE A 153 4.07 -0.86 -19.88
C PHE A 153 2.58 -1.12 -20.12
N LEU A 154 2.04 -0.59 -21.23
CA LEU A 154 0.63 -0.69 -21.58
C LEU A 154 0.38 -1.69 -22.73
N GLY A 155 1.40 -2.47 -23.09
CA GLY A 155 1.37 -3.31 -24.28
C GLY A 155 1.79 -2.54 -25.54
N GLY A 156 1.39 -3.06 -26.70
CA GLY A 156 1.77 -2.50 -27.98
C GLY A 156 1.23 -3.28 -29.17
N GLU A 157 1.59 -2.84 -30.36
CA GLU A 157 1.06 -3.36 -31.63
C GLU A 157 2.21 -3.75 -32.57
N GLN A 158 2.16 -4.97 -33.12
CA GLN A 158 3.13 -5.41 -34.13
C GLN A 158 2.72 -4.89 -35.51
N HIS A 159 3.68 -4.28 -36.20
CA HIS A 159 3.60 -3.90 -37.61
C HIS A 159 4.62 -4.70 -38.44
N ASP A 160 4.52 -4.59 -39.77
CA ASP A 160 5.34 -5.39 -40.70
C ASP A 160 6.86 -5.22 -40.48
N SER A 161 7.30 -4.04 -40.06
CA SER A 161 8.72 -3.70 -39.91
C SER A 161 9.14 -3.25 -38.51
N TYR A 162 8.19 -3.13 -37.57
CA TYR A 162 8.46 -2.67 -36.20
C TYR A 162 7.34 -3.06 -35.23
N TYR A 163 7.61 -2.93 -33.93
CA TYR A 163 6.65 -3.02 -32.84
C TYR A 163 6.46 -1.65 -32.18
N LEU A 164 5.21 -1.20 -32.05
CA LEU A 164 4.84 0.04 -31.37
C LEU A 164 4.54 -0.24 -29.90
N ALA A 165 5.53 -0.07 -29.03
CA ALA A 165 5.37 -0.20 -27.59
C ALA A 165 4.75 1.06 -26.97
N ARG A 166 3.86 0.90 -26.00
CA ARG A 166 3.19 1.99 -25.27
C ARG A 166 3.57 1.95 -23.79
N PHE A 167 3.89 3.11 -23.25
CA PHE A 167 4.27 3.29 -21.85
C PHE A 167 3.54 4.48 -21.26
N ARG A 168 3.25 4.39 -19.96
CA ARG A 168 2.85 5.55 -19.16
C ARG A 168 3.88 5.77 -18.08
N ASN A 169 4.39 7.00 -17.99
CA ASN A 169 5.36 7.39 -16.98
C ASN A 169 4.74 8.43 -16.02
N ARG A 170 4.65 8.11 -14.73
CA ARG A 170 4.27 9.08 -13.71
C ARG A 170 5.47 9.93 -13.34
N LEU A 171 5.60 11.08 -14.00
CA LEU A 171 6.81 11.90 -13.97
C LEU A 171 7.21 12.39 -12.57
N PRO A 172 6.29 12.77 -11.66
CA PRO A 172 6.67 13.09 -10.27
C PRO A 172 7.40 11.94 -9.57
N VAL A 173 6.96 10.70 -9.81
CA VAL A 173 7.60 9.50 -9.24
C VAL A 173 8.96 9.27 -9.88
N HIS A 174 9.05 9.45 -11.20
CA HIS A 174 10.30 9.32 -11.95
C HIS A 174 11.37 10.32 -11.49
N ILE A 175 10.99 11.60 -11.37
CA ILE A 175 11.87 12.67 -10.89
C ILE A 175 12.30 12.40 -9.45
N HIS A 176 11.36 11.99 -8.58
CA HIS A 176 11.69 11.67 -7.20
C HIS A 176 12.69 10.50 -7.09
N ALA A 177 12.53 9.43 -7.88
CA ALA A 177 13.51 8.35 -7.96
C ALA A 177 14.89 8.86 -8.44
N GLY A 178 14.89 9.81 -9.39
CA GLY A 178 16.07 10.54 -9.83
C GLY A 178 16.77 11.29 -8.69
N ILE A 179 16.03 12.12 -7.95
CA ILE A 179 16.51 12.90 -6.79
C ILE A 179 17.16 11.99 -5.75
N LEU A 180 16.49 10.90 -5.35
CA LEU A 180 17.02 9.95 -4.36
C LEU A 180 18.30 9.24 -4.83
N SER A 181 18.55 9.23 -6.13
CA SER A 181 19.76 8.67 -6.73
C SER A 181 20.82 9.71 -7.08
N HIS A 182 20.57 10.99 -6.79
CA HIS A 182 21.35 12.14 -7.28
C HIS A 182 21.54 12.12 -8.80
N PHE A 183 20.53 11.65 -9.54
CA PHE A 183 20.53 11.50 -10.99
C PHE A 183 21.71 10.68 -11.57
N LYS A 184 22.38 9.85 -10.76
CA LYS A 184 23.54 9.04 -11.18
C LYS A 184 23.19 7.89 -12.15
N ARG A 185 21.91 7.65 -12.38
CA ARG A 185 21.36 6.46 -13.06
C ARG A 185 20.60 6.80 -14.34
N THR A 186 20.74 8.01 -14.87
CA THR A 186 20.00 8.47 -16.07
C THR A 186 20.34 7.67 -17.33
N ALA A 187 21.56 7.14 -17.45
CA ALA A 187 21.97 6.31 -18.58
C ALA A 187 21.17 5.00 -18.73
N HIS A 188 20.60 4.48 -17.63
CA HIS A 188 19.78 3.27 -17.64
C HIS A 188 18.49 3.43 -18.46
N CYS A 189 17.92 4.63 -18.50
CA CYS A 189 16.73 4.89 -19.32
C CYS A 189 17.07 4.78 -20.80
N ASN A 190 18.19 5.35 -21.23
CA ASN A 190 18.66 5.26 -22.62
C ASN A 190 18.95 3.80 -22.98
N GLN A 191 19.65 3.08 -22.11
CA GLN A 191 19.98 1.67 -22.34
C GLN A 191 18.73 0.80 -22.51
N PHE A 192 17.70 0.99 -21.68
CA PHE A 192 16.43 0.28 -21.80
C PHE A 192 15.83 0.41 -23.21
N PHE A 193 15.73 1.63 -23.74
CA PHE A 193 15.17 1.85 -25.07
C PHE A 193 16.10 1.38 -26.19
N LEU A 194 17.42 1.64 -26.09
CA LEU A 194 18.41 1.18 -27.08
C LEU A 194 18.49 -0.34 -27.18
N GLN A 195 18.17 -1.06 -26.11
CA GLN A 195 18.08 -2.53 -26.07
C GLN A 195 16.65 -3.03 -26.26
N HIS A 196 15.79 -2.24 -26.91
CA HIS A 196 14.43 -2.63 -27.32
C HIS A 196 13.55 -3.07 -26.14
N GLY A 197 13.65 -2.36 -25.03
CA GLY A 197 12.88 -2.61 -23.83
C GLY A 197 13.37 -3.80 -23.00
N TRP A 198 14.56 -4.34 -23.25
CA TRP A 198 15.09 -5.42 -22.43
C TRP A 198 15.60 -4.90 -21.08
N ILE A 199 15.21 -5.59 -19.99
CA ILE A 199 15.75 -5.36 -18.66
C ILE A 199 16.86 -6.38 -18.40
N ASP A 200 18.10 -5.96 -18.65
CA ASP A 200 19.29 -6.73 -18.32
C ASP A 200 19.57 -6.74 -16.79
N PRO A 201 20.49 -7.60 -16.30
CA PRO A 201 20.81 -7.67 -14.87
C PRO A 201 21.29 -6.34 -14.25
N THR A 202 21.93 -5.47 -15.04
CA THR A 202 22.41 -4.17 -14.55
C THR A 202 21.23 -3.22 -14.34
N LEU A 203 20.30 -3.18 -15.30
CA LEU A 203 19.08 -2.38 -15.21
C LEU A 203 18.16 -2.89 -14.10
N GLU A 204 18.01 -4.20 -13.98
CA GLU A 204 17.28 -4.86 -12.89
C GLU A 204 17.81 -4.41 -11.51
N MET A 205 19.12 -4.53 -11.28
CA MET A 205 19.76 -4.04 -10.06
C MET A 205 19.53 -2.53 -9.84
N GLY A 206 19.58 -1.74 -10.92
CA GLY A 206 19.29 -0.31 -10.92
C GLY A 206 17.88 -0.02 -10.41
N LEU A 207 16.87 -0.74 -10.90
CA LEU A 207 15.47 -0.63 -10.51
C LEU A 207 15.23 -1.11 -9.08
N LEU A 208 15.79 -2.25 -8.68
CA LEU A 208 15.72 -2.76 -7.29
C LEU A 208 16.27 -1.74 -6.29
N LYS A 209 17.41 -1.12 -6.61
CA LYS A 209 17.98 -0.07 -5.76
C LYS A 209 17.11 1.19 -5.76
N ALA A 210 16.48 1.56 -6.88
CA ALA A 210 15.55 2.69 -6.92
C ALA A 210 14.32 2.44 -6.04
N ALA A 211 13.77 1.22 -6.08
CA ALA A 211 12.68 0.79 -5.23
C ALA A 211 13.06 0.86 -3.75
N SER A 212 14.20 0.27 -3.38
CA SER A 212 14.72 0.32 -2.01
C SER A 212 14.91 1.75 -1.49
N SER A 213 15.46 2.66 -2.30
CA SER A 213 15.61 4.07 -1.92
C SER A 213 14.27 4.75 -1.65
N ARG A 214 13.27 4.51 -2.51
CA ARG A 214 11.92 5.09 -2.34
C ARG A 214 11.19 4.53 -1.12
N ILE A 215 11.22 3.21 -0.93
CA ILE A 215 10.60 2.55 0.23
C ILE A 215 11.22 3.09 1.52
N ASN A 216 12.55 3.18 1.60
CA ASN A 216 13.23 3.74 2.77
C ASN A 216 12.90 5.21 3.00
N TRP A 217 12.80 6.02 1.95
CA TRP A 217 12.36 7.41 2.07
C TRP A 217 10.94 7.50 2.66
N ALA A 218 9.99 6.72 2.15
CA ALA A 218 8.60 6.71 2.61
C ALA A 218 8.47 6.19 4.04
N LYS A 219 9.24 5.16 4.39
CA LYS A 219 9.36 4.64 5.76
C LYS A 219 9.80 5.75 6.72
N ASN A 220 10.87 6.48 6.39
CA ASN A 220 11.39 7.55 7.23
C ASN A 220 10.42 8.73 7.34
N LEU A 221 9.68 9.04 6.28
CA LEU A 221 8.63 10.06 6.31
C LEU A 221 7.47 9.63 7.24
N SER A 222 7.04 8.39 7.13
CA SER A 222 5.96 7.83 7.94
C SER A 222 6.36 7.73 9.41
N LEU A 223 7.62 7.36 9.70
CA LEU A 223 8.16 7.35 11.05
C LEU A 223 8.11 8.75 11.71
N LYS A 224 8.45 9.82 10.97
CA LYS A 224 8.31 11.20 11.47
C LYS A 224 6.85 11.52 11.81
N ALA A 225 5.90 11.08 10.98
CA ALA A 225 4.48 11.26 11.27
C ALA A 225 4.03 10.49 12.53
N ILE A 226 4.54 9.27 12.75
CA ILE A 226 4.29 8.50 13.97
C ILE A 226 4.80 9.22 15.21
N VAL A 227 6.01 9.77 15.16
CA VAL A 227 6.57 10.56 16.28
C VAL A 227 5.69 11.79 16.56
N GLN A 228 5.25 12.49 15.52
CA GLN A 228 4.33 13.64 15.66
C GLN A 228 2.99 13.25 16.28
N LEU A 229 2.37 12.16 15.80
CA LEU A 229 1.13 11.62 16.35
C LEU A 229 1.31 11.20 17.83
N SER A 230 2.43 10.58 18.16
CA SER A 230 2.76 10.22 19.55
C SER A 230 2.77 11.44 20.49
N HIS A 231 3.38 12.54 20.05
CA HIS A 231 3.35 13.80 20.79
C HIS A 231 1.94 14.39 20.88
N GLN A 232 1.20 14.40 19.78
CA GLN A 232 -0.18 14.92 19.73
C GLN A 232 -1.12 14.15 20.67
N ALA A 233 -0.93 12.84 20.82
CA ALA A 233 -1.72 12.00 21.72
C ALA A 233 -1.72 12.51 23.17
N SER A 234 -0.61 13.11 23.60
CA SER A 234 -0.44 13.61 24.97
C SER A 234 -1.10 14.98 25.20
N THR A 235 -1.37 15.76 24.15
CA THR A 235 -1.91 17.12 24.25
C THR A 235 -3.39 17.21 23.87
N GLU A 236 -3.79 16.52 22.81
CA GLU A 236 -5.11 16.64 22.19
C GLU A 236 -5.93 15.34 22.25
N GLY A 237 -5.25 14.20 22.43
CA GLY A 237 -5.84 12.87 22.32
C GLY A 237 -6.08 12.45 20.86
N LEU A 238 -6.08 11.14 20.61
CA LEU A 238 -6.25 10.58 19.25
C LEU A 238 -7.45 9.63 19.18
N ALA A 239 -8.60 10.10 19.65
CA ALA A 239 -9.83 9.32 19.53
C ALA A 239 -10.19 9.08 18.07
N MET A 240 -10.59 7.84 17.75
CA MET A 240 -11.30 7.53 16.51
C MET A 240 -12.67 8.20 16.47
N THR A 241 -13.31 8.16 15.31
CA THR A 241 -14.69 8.61 15.13
C THR A 241 -15.62 7.40 15.04
N CYS A 242 -16.50 7.24 16.03
CA CYS A 242 -17.61 6.29 15.93
C CYS A 242 -18.69 6.87 15.01
N GLN A 243 -19.03 6.13 13.96
CA GLN A 243 -20.09 6.43 13.02
C GLN A 243 -21.21 5.39 13.13
N PRO A 244 -22.20 5.62 14.02
CA PRO A 244 -23.32 4.71 14.21
C PRO A 244 -24.31 4.74 13.03
N PRO A 245 -25.20 3.75 12.88
CA PRO A 245 -26.27 3.79 11.88
C PRO A 245 -27.11 5.06 11.98
N THR A 246 -27.59 5.55 10.84
CA THR A 246 -28.56 6.66 10.78
C THR A 246 -29.78 6.31 11.65
N PRO A 247 -30.35 7.26 12.43
CA PRO A 247 -30.10 8.71 12.44
C PRO A 247 -29.07 9.21 13.47
N ALA A 248 -28.39 8.31 14.19
CA ALA A 248 -27.42 8.72 15.19
C ALA A 248 -26.24 9.47 14.53
N LYS A 249 -25.74 10.51 15.22
CA LYS A 249 -24.62 11.33 14.74
C LYS A 249 -23.29 10.69 15.11
N ALA A 250 -22.27 10.98 14.31
CA ALA A 250 -20.90 10.58 14.62
C ALA A 250 -20.37 11.30 15.88
N TYR A 251 -19.50 10.62 16.63
CA TYR A 251 -18.89 11.15 17.86
C TYR A 251 -17.52 10.51 18.11
N SER A 252 -16.64 11.21 18.84
CA SER A 252 -15.31 10.70 19.20
C SER A 252 -15.41 9.53 20.19
N PHE A 253 -14.76 8.41 19.89
CA PHE A 253 -14.74 7.22 20.73
C PHE A 253 -13.57 6.30 20.33
N GLY A 254 -12.95 5.62 21.29
CA GLY A 254 -11.80 4.75 21.02
C GLY A 254 -10.48 5.52 20.96
N ASP A 255 -10.01 5.99 22.11
CA ASP A 255 -8.81 6.83 22.28
C ASP A 255 -7.58 6.05 22.73
N LEU A 256 -7.71 4.78 23.12
CA LEU A 256 -6.59 4.00 23.67
C LEU A 256 -5.98 3.04 22.65
N VAL A 257 -6.80 2.36 21.84
CA VAL A 257 -6.31 1.40 20.83
C VAL A 257 -5.35 2.03 19.81
N PRO A 258 -5.61 3.23 19.24
CA PRO A 258 -4.66 3.86 18.32
C PRO A 258 -3.26 4.05 18.91
N LEU A 259 -3.19 4.36 20.22
CA LEU A 259 -1.93 4.55 20.94
C LEU A 259 -1.12 3.25 21.03
N GLY A 260 -1.79 2.09 21.15
CA GLY A 260 -1.16 0.78 21.12
C GLY A 260 -0.43 0.49 19.80
N PHE A 261 -1.03 0.86 18.67
CA PHE A 261 -0.40 0.74 17.34
C PHE A 261 0.80 1.68 17.17
N LEU A 262 0.67 2.94 17.63
CA LEU A 262 1.79 3.89 17.63
C LEU A 262 2.96 3.36 18.46
N LEU A 263 2.69 2.90 19.68
CA LEU A 263 3.72 2.38 20.59
C LEU A 263 4.37 1.11 20.03
N LYS A 264 3.60 0.17 19.46
CA LYS A 264 4.14 -1.01 18.77
C LYS A 264 5.11 -0.60 17.67
N THR A 265 4.72 0.37 16.85
CA THR A 265 5.51 0.81 15.70
C THR A 265 6.82 1.44 16.14
N LEU A 266 6.75 2.39 17.08
CA LEU A 266 7.92 3.04 17.67
C LEU A 266 8.91 2.01 18.24
N ASN A 267 8.43 1.12 19.12
CA ASN A 267 9.27 0.10 19.75
C ASN A 267 9.88 -0.88 18.74
N THR A 268 9.14 -1.26 17.70
CA THR A 268 9.63 -2.16 16.65
C THR A 268 10.76 -1.53 15.83
N LEU A 269 10.72 -0.20 15.66
CA LEU A 269 11.69 0.55 14.86
C LEU A 269 12.83 1.15 15.70
N GLY A 270 12.87 0.85 17.00
CA GLY A 270 13.90 1.33 17.92
C GLY A 270 13.75 2.79 18.33
N GLU A 271 12.58 3.39 18.12
CA GLU A 271 12.23 4.71 18.64
C GLU A 271 11.51 4.53 19.98
N GLU A 272 12.03 5.11 21.07
CA GLU A 272 11.37 5.05 22.37
C GLU A 272 10.45 6.27 22.56
N SER A 273 9.24 6.05 23.09
CA SER A 273 8.35 7.14 23.49
C SER A 273 7.81 6.90 24.91
N GLU A 274 8.58 7.42 25.87
CA GLU A 274 8.25 7.34 27.29
C GLU A 274 6.97 8.09 27.63
N GLU A 275 6.66 9.18 26.93
CA GLU A 275 5.42 9.95 27.11
C GLU A 275 4.19 9.11 26.75
N LEU A 276 4.20 8.48 25.58
CA LEU A 276 3.10 7.64 25.11
C LEU A 276 2.91 6.42 26.01
N LYS A 277 4.01 5.79 26.43
CA LYS A 277 3.99 4.67 27.37
C LYS A 277 3.36 5.07 28.70
N LYS A 278 3.81 6.18 29.31
CA LYS A 278 3.24 6.72 30.55
C LYS A 278 1.76 7.09 30.41
N LEU A 279 1.37 7.65 29.26
CA LEU A 279 -0.02 7.96 28.97
C LEU A 279 -0.87 6.67 29.00
N LEU A 280 -0.47 5.63 28.27
CA LEU A 280 -1.16 4.33 28.28
C LEU A 280 -1.18 3.69 29.67
N GLU A 281 -0.06 3.70 30.40
CA GLU A 281 0.02 3.20 31.78
C GLU A 281 -0.94 3.94 32.72
N SER A 282 -1.09 5.26 32.57
CA SER A 282 -2.01 6.07 33.38
C SER A 282 -3.49 5.73 33.15
N LYS A 283 -3.81 5.08 32.02
CA LYS A 283 -5.17 4.66 31.63
C LYS A 283 -5.43 3.17 31.91
N ARG A 284 -4.45 2.48 32.49
CA ARG A 284 -4.52 1.05 32.78
C ARG A 284 -5.49 0.76 33.92
N GLN A 285 -6.25 -0.32 33.79
CA GLN A 285 -7.18 -0.84 34.78
C GLN A 285 -6.72 -2.25 35.21
N GLY A 286 -5.90 -2.31 36.26
CA GLY A 286 -5.24 -3.56 36.66
C GLY A 286 -4.16 -3.94 35.64
N TYR A 287 -4.31 -5.10 34.99
CA TYR A 287 -3.42 -5.51 33.88
C TYR A 287 -3.90 -5.06 32.51
N PHE A 288 -5.11 -4.47 32.44
CA PHE A 288 -5.89 -4.38 31.20
C PHE A 288 -6.23 -2.94 30.81
N TRP A 289 -6.80 -2.82 29.62
CA TRP A 289 -7.32 -1.58 29.05
C TRP A 289 -8.70 -1.80 28.44
N SER A 290 -9.33 -0.68 28.15
CA SER A 290 -10.62 -0.56 27.47
C SER A 290 -10.42 0.11 26.12
N PHE A 291 -11.33 -0.07 25.18
CA PHE A 291 -11.31 0.62 23.89
C PHE A 291 -11.19 2.15 24.04
N HIS A 292 -12.00 2.69 24.96
CA HIS A 292 -12.05 4.11 25.31
C HIS A 292 -11.73 4.33 26.79
N SER A 293 -11.11 5.46 27.15
CA SER A 293 -10.81 5.85 28.52
C SER A 293 -12.02 5.66 29.44
N ASN A 294 -11.80 5.03 30.61
CA ASN A 294 -12.83 4.69 31.61
C ASN A 294 -13.95 3.75 31.10
N GLY A 295 -13.71 3.05 29.99
CA GLY A 295 -14.63 2.04 29.46
C GLY A 295 -14.50 0.68 30.13
N LEU A 296 -15.25 -0.29 29.59
CA LEU A 296 -15.18 -1.70 29.98
C LEU A 296 -13.83 -2.30 29.54
N ILE A 297 -13.16 -3.02 30.45
CA ILE A 297 -11.97 -3.78 30.09
C ILE A 297 -12.34 -4.98 29.21
N THR A 298 -11.56 -5.23 28.16
CA THR A 298 -11.78 -6.33 27.22
C THR A 298 -10.43 -6.99 26.90
N SER A 299 -10.44 -8.25 26.50
CA SER A 299 -9.21 -8.92 26.06
C SER A 299 -8.73 -8.35 24.73
N ILE A 300 -9.65 -8.05 23.80
CA ILE A 300 -9.31 -7.55 22.47
C ILE A 300 -8.64 -6.17 22.54
N ASP A 301 -9.19 -5.22 23.30
CA ASP A 301 -8.60 -3.88 23.43
C ASP A 301 -7.27 -3.94 24.18
N SER A 302 -7.24 -4.72 25.26
CA SER A 302 -6.01 -4.92 26.04
C SER A 302 -4.91 -5.51 25.19
N ALA A 303 -5.22 -6.52 24.36
CA ALA A 303 -4.24 -7.17 23.52
C ALA A 303 -3.77 -6.27 22.36
N LEU A 304 -4.67 -5.46 21.78
CA LEU A 304 -4.32 -4.44 20.78
C LEU A 304 -3.42 -3.33 21.34
N ILE A 305 -3.47 -3.10 22.65
CA ILE A 305 -2.57 -2.17 23.35
C ILE A 305 -1.27 -2.86 23.77
N LEU A 306 -1.37 -4.08 24.30
CA LEU A 306 -0.23 -4.87 24.79
C LEU A 306 0.77 -5.26 23.72
N GLN A 307 0.40 -5.29 22.42
CA GLN A 307 1.40 -5.45 21.35
C GLN A 307 2.47 -4.35 21.39
N GLY A 308 2.15 -3.16 21.91
CA GLY A 308 3.11 -2.09 22.14
C GLY A 308 3.98 -2.28 23.38
N PHE A 309 3.66 -3.22 24.26
CA PHE A 309 4.38 -3.46 25.51
C PHE A 309 5.18 -4.76 25.48
N ASN A 310 6.26 -4.80 26.25
CA ASN A 310 6.96 -6.04 26.56
C ASN A 310 6.68 -6.44 28.02
N GLU A 311 5.46 -6.91 28.29
CA GLU A 311 4.99 -7.26 29.63
C GLU A 311 4.37 -8.65 29.71
N PRO A 312 5.19 -9.72 29.85
CA PRO A 312 4.70 -11.10 29.89
C PRO A 312 3.62 -11.35 30.95
N LYS A 313 3.69 -10.71 32.13
CA LYS A 313 2.67 -10.86 33.17
C LYS A 313 1.29 -10.35 32.76
N ALA A 314 1.25 -9.27 31.99
CA ALA A 314 0.00 -8.71 31.51
C ALA A 314 -0.59 -9.53 30.36
N VAL A 315 0.27 -10.10 29.51
CA VAL A 315 -0.13 -11.07 28.50
C VAL A 315 -0.68 -12.34 29.15
N GLU A 316 -0.03 -12.86 30.20
CA GLU A 316 -0.51 -14.03 30.95
C GLU A 316 -1.85 -13.74 31.64
N ALA A 317 -2.09 -12.52 32.11
CA ALA A 317 -3.37 -12.15 32.69
C ALA A 317 -4.56 -12.30 31.72
N LEU A 318 -4.33 -12.27 30.39
CA LEU A 318 -5.37 -12.49 29.39
C LEU A 318 -6.01 -13.89 29.47
N GLU A 319 -5.39 -14.85 30.17
CA GLU A 319 -5.99 -16.15 30.49
C GLU A 319 -7.32 -16.04 31.25
N LEU A 320 -7.56 -14.91 31.93
CA LEU A 320 -8.86 -14.61 32.53
C LEU A 320 -10.03 -14.70 31.52
N PHE A 321 -9.75 -14.50 30.23
CA PHE A 321 -10.74 -14.51 29.15
C PHE A 321 -10.80 -15.84 28.37
N ALA A 322 -10.00 -16.84 28.75
CA ALA A 322 -10.03 -18.14 28.10
C ALA A 322 -11.36 -18.87 28.37
N ASN A 323 -11.90 -19.57 27.38
CA ASN A 323 -13.12 -20.37 27.52
C ASN A 323 -12.85 -21.80 28.06
N GLY A 324 -11.57 -22.19 28.21
CA GLY A 324 -11.17 -23.55 28.59
C GLY A 324 -11.22 -24.59 27.46
N CYS A 325 -11.57 -24.18 26.24
CA CYS A 325 -11.65 -25.00 25.03
C CYS A 325 -10.84 -24.38 23.87
N GLY A 326 -9.73 -23.71 24.19
CA GLY A 326 -8.80 -23.11 23.23
C GLY A 326 -9.13 -21.69 22.75
N GLY A 327 -10.38 -21.24 22.86
CA GLY A 327 -10.84 -19.92 22.42
C GLY A 327 -10.84 -18.86 23.53
N TYR A 328 -10.82 -17.59 23.14
CA TYR A 328 -10.91 -16.45 24.08
C TYR A 328 -12.17 -15.64 23.83
N TYR A 329 -12.81 -15.21 24.92
CA TYR A 329 -13.87 -14.21 24.87
C TYR A 329 -13.25 -12.83 24.64
N PRO A 330 -13.78 -12.01 23.72
CA PRO A 330 -13.34 -10.64 23.55
C PRO A 330 -13.63 -9.80 24.81
N GLN A 331 -14.73 -10.08 25.51
CA GLN A 331 -15.06 -9.49 26.80
C GLN A 331 -15.78 -10.49 27.71
N LEU A 332 -15.67 -10.27 29.01
CA LEU A 332 -16.48 -11.01 29.98
C LEU A 332 -17.89 -10.43 30.09
N TRP A 333 -18.84 -11.27 30.47
CA TRP A 333 -20.25 -10.92 30.56
C TRP A 333 -20.93 -11.55 31.78
N ALA A 334 -22.08 -11.00 32.15
CA ALA A 334 -22.96 -11.50 33.20
C ALA A 334 -24.42 -11.12 32.91
N GLU A 335 -25.36 -11.86 33.51
CA GLU A 335 -26.80 -11.51 33.45
C GLU A 335 -27.09 -10.23 34.25
N ASP A 336 -26.47 -10.11 35.43
CA ASP A 336 -26.58 -8.93 36.29
C ASP A 336 -25.35 -8.03 36.22
N LYS A 337 -25.52 -6.77 36.63
CA LYS A 337 -24.43 -5.79 36.70
C LYS A 337 -23.33 -6.28 37.65
N GLN A 338 -22.17 -6.61 37.09
CA GLN A 338 -20.95 -6.97 37.82
C GLN A 338 -19.78 -6.06 37.38
N PRO A 339 -18.81 -5.79 38.27
CA PRO A 339 -17.60 -5.07 37.89
C PRO A 339 -16.91 -5.73 36.69
N HIS A 340 -16.49 -4.92 35.71
CA HIS A 340 -15.72 -5.36 34.55
C HIS A 340 -16.39 -6.43 33.67
N LYS A 341 -17.71 -6.59 33.76
CA LYS A 341 -18.48 -7.49 32.90
C LYS A 341 -19.59 -6.73 32.19
N MET A 342 -19.78 -7.05 30.92
CA MET A 342 -20.89 -6.55 30.14
C MET A 342 -22.19 -7.23 30.59
N VAL A 343 -23.26 -6.45 30.76
CA VAL A 343 -24.60 -7.00 30.99
C VAL A 343 -25.15 -7.53 29.67
N ILE A 344 -25.58 -8.79 29.66
CA ILE A 344 -26.21 -9.40 28.49
C ILE A 344 -27.60 -8.83 28.29
N THR A 345 -27.89 -8.47 27.04
CA THR A 345 -29.20 -8.09 26.54
C THR A 345 -29.46 -8.80 25.21
N HIS A 346 -30.69 -8.76 24.71
CA HIS A 346 -30.99 -9.27 23.38
C HIS A 346 -30.11 -8.61 22.29
N SER A 347 -29.84 -7.31 22.42
CA SER A 347 -29.09 -6.53 21.41
C SER A 347 -27.62 -6.91 21.27
N ASN A 348 -26.98 -7.42 22.33
CA ASN A 348 -25.54 -7.66 22.39
C ASN A 348 -25.17 -9.11 22.73
N LYS A 349 -26.15 -10.04 22.79
CA LYS A 349 -25.91 -11.45 23.14
C LYS A 349 -24.87 -12.10 22.23
N HIS A 350 -24.83 -11.76 20.94
CA HIS A 350 -23.85 -12.30 20.00
C HIS A 350 -22.40 -11.87 20.29
N TRP A 351 -22.19 -10.83 21.10
CA TRP A 351 -20.84 -10.46 21.56
C TRP A 351 -20.32 -11.34 22.70
N CYS A 352 -21.18 -12.15 23.32
CA CYS A 352 -20.87 -12.97 24.50
C CYS A 352 -20.31 -14.35 24.14
N GLN A 353 -19.64 -14.47 23.00
CA GLN A 353 -19.12 -15.71 22.45
C GLN A 353 -17.61 -15.60 22.24
N THR A 354 -16.94 -16.74 22.11
CA THR A 354 -15.51 -16.74 21.76
C THR A 354 -15.27 -16.17 20.39
N ASP A 355 -14.17 -15.43 20.25
CA ASP A 355 -13.85 -14.69 19.05
C ASP A 355 -12.52 -15.16 18.46
N TYR A 356 -12.52 -15.53 17.18
CA TYR A 356 -11.31 -16.03 16.53
C TYR A 356 -10.22 -14.95 16.43
N ALA A 357 -10.57 -13.72 16.05
CA ALA A 357 -9.59 -12.63 15.96
C ALA A 357 -8.95 -12.32 17.32
N SER A 358 -9.74 -12.26 18.38
CA SER A 358 -9.24 -12.11 19.76
C SER A 358 -8.35 -13.28 20.17
N THR A 359 -8.73 -14.51 19.82
CA THR A 359 -7.93 -15.72 20.09
C THR A 359 -6.58 -15.67 19.36
N CYS A 360 -6.56 -15.30 18.07
CA CYS A 360 -5.32 -15.11 17.31
C CYS A 360 -4.42 -14.05 17.96
N LEU A 361 -5.00 -12.90 18.34
CA LEU A 361 -4.23 -11.81 18.91
C LEU A 361 -3.63 -12.19 20.28
N VAL A 362 -4.38 -12.85 21.16
CA VAL A 362 -3.85 -13.35 22.44
C VAL A 362 -2.76 -14.40 22.19
N ALA A 363 -3.00 -15.37 21.30
CA ALA A 363 -2.01 -16.39 20.96
C ALA A 363 -0.71 -15.77 20.40
N ALA A 364 -0.82 -14.78 19.51
CA ALA A 364 0.32 -14.03 18.98
C ALA A 364 1.13 -13.35 20.08
N LEU A 365 0.49 -12.66 21.02
CA LEU A 365 1.18 -12.02 22.14
C LEU A 365 1.85 -13.02 23.07
N ARG A 366 1.19 -14.15 23.35
CA ARG A 366 1.79 -15.23 24.15
C ARG A 366 3.05 -15.76 23.48
N GLN A 367 3.01 -15.97 22.16
CA GLN A 367 4.19 -16.38 21.40
C GLN A 367 5.33 -15.37 21.51
N GLU A 368 5.03 -14.08 21.29
CA GLU A 368 6.01 -12.99 21.35
C GLU A 368 6.60 -12.82 22.76
N ALA A 369 5.81 -13.07 23.80
CA ALA A 369 6.23 -13.05 25.20
C ALA A 369 6.94 -14.34 25.67
N ASN A 370 7.18 -15.31 24.78
CA ASN A 370 7.70 -16.64 25.10
C ASN A 370 6.88 -17.40 26.15
N LEU A 371 5.56 -17.20 26.15
CA LEU A 371 4.61 -17.94 26.98
C LEU A 371 4.06 -19.14 26.21
N THR A 372 3.76 -20.23 26.92
CA THR A 372 3.17 -21.43 26.32
C THR A 372 1.79 -21.10 25.74
N ILE A 373 1.61 -21.38 24.45
CA ILE A 373 0.27 -21.48 23.84
C ILE A 373 -0.15 -22.95 23.94
N ASP A 374 -1.32 -23.19 24.52
CA ASP A 374 -1.91 -24.53 24.65
C ASP A 374 -2.17 -25.15 23.26
N GLU A 375 -2.00 -26.47 23.15
CA GLU A 375 -2.34 -27.23 21.95
C GLU A 375 -3.83 -27.09 21.61
N THR A 376 -4.70 -27.01 22.63
CA THR A 376 -6.14 -26.79 22.43
C THR A 376 -6.44 -25.49 21.68
N THR A 377 -5.65 -24.43 21.90
CA THR A 377 -5.78 -23.17 21.17
C THR A 377 -5.34 -23.32 19.72
N ILE A 378 -4.27 -24.08 19.45
CA ILE A 378 -3.83 -24.33 18.07
C ILE A 378 -4.88 -25.16 17.30
N ASP A 379 -5.43 -26.18 17.94
CA ASP A 379 -6.50 -27.01 17.37
C ASP A 379 -7.75 -26.17 17.07
N TYR A 380 -8.12 -25.26 17.99
CA TYR A 380 -9.21 -24.30 17.76
C TYR A 380 -8.92 -23.40 16.53
N LEU A 381 -7.71 -22.85 16.43
CA LEU A 381 -7.33 -21.99 15.29
C LEU A 381 -7.36 -22.74 13.95
N ALA A 382 -6.95 -24.00 13.94
CA ALA A 382 -7.00 -24.84 12.75
C ALA A 382 -8.44 -25.22 12.37
N ALA A 383 -9.25 -25.66 13.34
CA ALA A 383 -10.63 -26.07 13.12
C ALA A 383 -11.51 -24.93 12.60
N GLU A 384 -11.29 -23.71 13.09
CA GLU A 384 -12.10 -22.54 12.73
C GLU A 384 -11.52 -21.73 11.55
N PHE A 385 -10.47 -22.23 10.88
CA PHE A 385 -9.77 -21.49 9.83
C PHE A 385 -10.67 -21.05 8.66
N ASP A 386 -11.55 -21.93 8.18
CA ASP A 386 -12.45 -21.61 7.06
C ASP A 386 -13.52 -20.59 7.47
N ASN A 387 -13.90 -20.57 8.75
CA ASN A 387 -14.89 -19.64 9.30
C ASN A 387 -14.26 -18.42 9.99
N ARG A 388 -12.94 -18.25 9.87
CA ARG A 388 -12.20 -17.22 10.63
C ARG A 388 -12.76 -15.83 10.36
N SER A 389 -12.97 -15.06 11.41
CA SER A 389 -13.39 -13.67 11.34
C SER A 389 -13.20 -13.01 12.70
N GLY A 390 -13.54 -11.73 12.83
CA GLY A 390 -13.54 -11.04 14.13
C GLY A 390 -14.84 -10.30 14.37
N LEU A 391 -15.36 -10.36 15.60
CA LEU A 391 -16.54 -9.60 16.03
C LEU A 391 -16.40 -8.09 15.86
N TYR A 392 -15.17 -7.60 15.89
CA TYR A 392 -14.85 -6.17 15.91
C TYR A 392 -13.88 -5.74 14.82
N PHE A 393 -13.38 -6.64 13.98
CA PHE A 393 -12.41 -6.31 12.91
C PHE A 393 -13.13 -6.14 11.58
N ALA A 394 -13.07 -4.95 10.99
CA ALA A 394 -13.83 -4.64 9.78
C ALA A 394 -13.08 -5.01 8.48
N ASN A 395 -11.83 -5.45 8.60
CA ASN A 395 -10.99 -5.85 7.48
C ASN A 395 -10.50 -7.31 7.65
N PRO A 396 -10.69 -8.21 6.67
CA PRO A 396 -10.25 -9.61 6.77
C PRO A 396 -8.73 -9.73 6.97
N TYR A 397 -7.93 -8.86 6.33
CA TYR A 397 -6.48 -8.91 6.44
C TYR A 397 -5.99 -8.57 7.86
N LEU A 398 -6.81 -7.91 8.69
CA LEU A 398 -6.46 -7.66 10.09
C LEU A 398 -6.56 -8.96 10.91
N VAL A 399 -7.54 -9.81 10.63
CA VAL A 399 -7.66 -11.14 11.23
C VAL A 399 -6.50 -12.02 10.76
N ASP A 400 -6.19 -12.01 9.47
CA ASP A 400 -5.12 -12.82 8.88
C ASP A 400 -3.75 -12.41 9.40
N TRP A 401 -3.49 -11.12 9.62
CA TRP A 401 -2.23 -10.66 10.22
C TRP A 401 -2.09 -11.16 11.66
N MET A 402 -3.16 -11.14 12.46
CA MET A 402 -3.13 -11.70 13.81
C MET A 402 -2.88 -13.21 13.79
N LEU A 403 -3.56 -13.94 12.90
CA LEU A 403 -3.38 -15.38 12.74
C LEU A 403 -1.94 -15.69 12.30
N ALA A 404 -1.42 -14.98 11.30
CA ALA A 404 -0.06 -15.12 10.80
C ALA A 404 0.99 -14.96 11.91
N ARG A 405 0.82 -13.96 12.80
CA ARG A 405 1.68 -13.79 13.98
C ARG A 405 1.58 -14.99 14.93
N ALA A 406 0.37 -15.46 15.22
CA ALA A 406 0.11 -16.58 16.14
C ALA A 406 0.66 -17.94 15.69
N ILE A 407 0.92 -18.13 14.40
CA ILE A 407 1.36 -19.40 13.80
C ILE A 407 2.75 -19.31 13.16
N SER A 408 3.48 -18.22 13.40
CA SER A 408 4.71 -17.93 12.66
C SER A 408 5.86 -18.89 13.01
N THR A 409 6.03 -19.29 14.27
CA THR A 409 7.25 -19.99 14.74
C THR A 409 7.07 -21.45 15.13
N LYS A 410 5.84 -21.94 15.36
CA LYS A 410 5.59 -23.32 15.81
C LYS A 410 5.55 -24.32 14.65
N GLU A 411 6.35 -25.39 14.74
CA GLU A 411 6.36 -26.45 13.71
C GLU A 411 5.01 -27.16 13.55
N SER A 412 4.26 -27.34 14.65
CA SER A 412 2.91 -27.93 14.61
C SER A 412 1.91 -27.14 13.78
N THR A 413 2.19 -25.86 13.51
CA THR A 413 1.30 -24.97 12.73
C THR A 413 1.68 -24.87 11.26
N LYS A 414 2.65 -25.66 10.78
CA LYS A 414 3.21 -25.55 9.42
C LYS A 414 2.16 -25.71 8.32
N GLU A 415 1.21 -26.62 8.46
CA GLU A 415 0.14 -26.83 7.48
C GLU A 415 -0.76 -25.60 7.41
N LEU A 416 -1.25 -25.13 8.57
CA LEU A 416 -2.06 -23.92 8.69
C LEU A 416 -1.33 -22.67 8.15
N ARG A 417 -0.03 -22.54 8.43
CA ARG A 417 0.83 -21.46 7.91
C ARG A 417 0.90 -21.50 6.38
N THR A 418 1.05 -22.69 5.81
CA THR A 418 1.11 -22.88 4.34
C THR A 418 -0.24 -22.58 3.68
N GLN A 419 -1.34 -22.98 4.32
CA GLN A 419 -2.69 -22.70 3.86
C GLN A 419 -2.98 -21.18 3.87
N LEU A 420 -2.71 -20.50 4.98
CA LEU A 420 -2.89 -19.05 5.08
C LEU A 420 -2.02 -18.29 4.08
N LEU A 421 -0.74 -18.66 3.95
CA LEU A 421 0.17 -18.05 2.98
C LEU A 421 -0.40 -18.18 1.55
N SER A 422 -0.91 -19.35 1.20
CA SER A 422 -1.48 -19.60 -0.11
C SER A 422 -2.74 -18.77 -0.37
N GLU A 423 -3.64 -18.65 0.61
CA GLU A 423 -4.85 -17.83 0.47
C GLU A 423 -4.55 -16.33 0.33
N ILE A 424 -3.58 -15.81 1.10
CA ILE A 424 -3.19 -14.40 1.00
C ILE A 424 -2.52 -14.12 -0.35
N LEU A 425 -1.61 -15.00 -0.80
CA LEU A 425 -0.98 -14.86 -2.12
C LEU A 425 -2.00 -14.91 -3.26
N ALA A 426 -2.99 -15.80 -3.21
CA ALA A 426 -4.07 -15.86 -4.21
C ALA A 426 -4.97 -14.61 -4.17
N SER A 427 -5.02 -13.90 -3.04
CA SER A 427 -5.85 -12.69 -2.87
C SER A 427 -5.24 -11.41 -3.43
N ILE A 428 -3.97 -11.44 -3.84
CA ILE A 428 -3.28 -10.27 -4.39
C ILE A 428 -4.00 -9.79 -5.67
N ASN A 429 -4.06 -8.49 -5.87
CA ASN A 429 -4.56 -7.90 -7.11
C ASN A 429 -3.42 -7.82 -8.15
N ASP A 430 -3.76 -7.66 -9.43
CA ASP A 430 -2.79 -7.54 -10.53
C ASP A 430 -1.78 -6.40 -10.32
N ASP A 431 -2.18 -5.37 -9.58
CA ASP A 431 -1.34 -4.21 -9.25
C ASP A 431 -0.55 -4.39 -7.94
N TYR A 432 -0.47 -5.61 -7.40
CA TYR A 432 0.18 -5.97 -6.13
C TYR A 432 -0.44 -5.34 -4.86
N SER A 433 -1.64 -4.74 -4.96
CA SER A 433 -2.41 -4.33 -3.78
C SER A 433 -3.20 -5.51 -3.21
N PHE A 434 -3.81 -5.29 -2.04
CA PHE A 434 -4.70 -6.24 -1.39
C PHE A 434 -6.06 -5.60 -1.10
N GLY A 435 -7.11 -6.42 -1.18
CA GLY A 435 -8.50 -6.01 -0.96
C GLY A 435 -9.07 -5.10 -2.05
N THR A 436 -10.37 -4.82 -1.96
CA THR A 436 -11.06 -3.87 -2.88
C THR A 436 -11.59 -2.62 -2.18
N TYR A 437 -11.60 -2.63 -0.84
CA TYR A 437 -11.90 -1.50 0.03
C TYR A 437 -10.75 -1.29 1.02
N ASP A 438 -10.63 -0.07 1.55
CA ASP A 438 -9.50 0.38 2.36
C ASP A 438 -8.14 -0.10 1.81
N PRO A 439 -7.84 0.18 0.53
CA PRO A 439 -6.74 -0.48 -0.18
C PRO A 439 -5.38 -0.24 0.48
N CYS A 440 -5.15 0.93 1.09
CA CYS A 440 -3.92 1.19 1.81
C CYS A 440 -3.77 0.32 3.07
N LEU A 441 -4.81 0.28 3.91
CA LEU A 441 -4.83 -0.55 5.12
C LEU A 441 -4.75 -2.04 4.78
N SER A 442 -5.55 -2.51 3.81
CA SER A 442 -5.54 -3.88 3.31
C SER A 442 -4.16 -4.27 2.77
N THR A 443 -3.52 -3.40 1.99
CA THR A 443 -2.18 -3.65 1.43
C THR A 443 -1.11 -3.71 2.51
N ALA A 444 -1.14 -2.78 3.48
CA ALA A 444 -0.22 -2.83 4.62
C ALA A 444 -0.37 -4.13 5.42
N LEU A 445 -1.60 -4.55 5.72
CA LEU A 445 -1.87 -5.80 6.43
C LEU A 445 -1.50 -7.04 5.62
N GLY A 446 -1.71 -7.03 4.30
CA GLY A 446 -1.27 -8.10 3.39
C GLY A 446 0.24 -8.30 3.44
N ILE A 447 1.02 -7.20 3.34
CA ILE A 447 2.48 -7.22 3.47
C ILE A 447 2.89 -7.80 4.82
N LEU A 448 2.32 -7.29 5.92
CA LEU A 448 2.65 -7.73 7.27
C LEU A 448 2.30 -9.20 7.51
N SER A 449 1.19 -9.68 6.94
CA SER A 449 0.79 -11.08 7.04
C SER A 449 1.75 -11.98 6.28
N LEU A 450 2.06 -11.66 5.02
CA LEU A 450 3.04 -12.39 4.23
C LEU A 450 4.40 -12.43 4.94
N ALA A 451 4.85 -11.29 5.48
CA ALA A 451 6.10 -11.22 6.22
C ALA A 451 6.09 -12.07 7.49
N ALA A 452 5.01 -12.07 8.28
CA ALA A 452 4.88 -12.93 9.45
C ALA A 452 4.88 -14.44 9.08
N LEU A 453 4.44 -14.80 7.88
CA LEU A 453 4.43 -16.17 7.36
C LEU A 453 5.76 -16.61 6.73
N GLY A 454 6.77 -15.74 6.73
CA GLY A 454 8.11 -16.03 6.21
C GLY A 454 8.34 -15.66 4.74
N CYS A 455 7.42 -14.91 4.11
CA CYS A 455 7.63 -14.37 2.77
C CYS A 455 8.69 -13.26 2.81
N ARG A 456 9.80 -13.44 2.07
CA ARG A 456 10.92 -12.49 1.99
C ARG A 456 11.37 -12.24 0.55
N ASP A 457 10.48 -12.40 -0.43
CA ASP A 457 10.83 -12.31 -1.83
C ASP A 457 10.38 -11.00 -2.51
N ARG A 458 10.54 -10.91 -3.83
CA ARG A 458 10.18 -9.71 -4.62
C ARG A 458 8.71 -9.29 -4.46
N ILE A 459 7.79 -10.18 -4.06
CA ILE A 459 6.38 -9.80 -3.84
C ILE A 459 6.26 -8.73 -2.75
N ILE A 460 7.03 -8.83 -1.66
CA ILE A 460 7.04 -7.83 -0.59
C ILE A 460 7.45 -6.47 -1.14
N LEU A 461 8.52 -6.42 -1.95
CA LEU A 461 8.99 -5.20 -2.60
C LEU A 461 7.89 -4.56 -3.47
N LEU A 462 7.22 -5.36 -4.30
CA LEU A 462 6.21 -4.87 -5.24
C LEU A 462 4.96 -4.36 -4.52
N ALA A 463 4.53 -5.07 -3.48
CA ALA A 463 3.44 -4.62 -2.62
C ALA A 463 3.80 -3.35 -1.85
N GLN A 464 5.05 -3.21 -1.37
CA GLN A 464 5.55 -1.96 -0.76
C GLN A 464 5.54 -0.80 -1.76
N LEU A 465 6.00 -1.00 -2.99
CA LEU A 465 5.91 0.01 -4.06
C LEU A 465 4.46 0.40 -4.34
N ARG A 466 3.54 -0.57 -4.35
CA ARG A 466 2.11 -0.27 -4.51
C ARG A 466 1.57 0.52 -3.33
N LEU A 467 1.95 0.18 -2.10
CA LEU A 467 1.56 0.92 -0.91
C LEU A 467 1.99 2.39 -0.99
N LEU A 468 3.19 2.67 -1.49
CA LEU A 468 3.65 4.05 -1.73
C LEU A 468 2.72 4.82 -2.68
N GLU A 469 2.31 4.20 -3.78
CA GLU A 469 1.38 4.82 -4.74
C GLU A 469 0.01 5.10 -4.10
N LEU A 470 -0.48 4.19 -3.27
CA LEU A 470 -1.75 4.34 -2.56
C LEU A 470 -1.69 5.50 -1.54
N LEU A 471 -0.59 5.65 -0.80
CA LEU A 471 -0.40 6.75 0.15
C LEU A 471 -0.42 8.12 -0.52
N GLU A 472 0.13 8.24 -1.72
CA GLU A 472 0.10 9.49 -2.49
C GLU A 472 -1.32 9.82 -2.96
N ALA A 473 -2.10 8.81 -3.35
CA ALA A 473 -3.50 8.96 -3.74
C ALA A 473 -4.45 9.19 -2.54
N GLU A 474 -4.07 8.75 -1.35
CA GLU A 474 -4.89 8.81 -0.13
C GLU A 474 -5.19 10.21 0.39
N ARG A 475 -4.51 11.27 -0.09
CA ARG A 475 -4.78 12.65 0.38
C ARG A 475 -6.25 13.07 0.21
N ASN A 476 -6.98 12.43 -0.70
CA ASN A 476 -8.40 12.67 -0.95
C ASN A 476 -9.30 11.42 -0.72
N SER A 477 -8.77 10.35 -0.11
CA SER A 477 -9.51 9.11 0.15
C SER A 477 -10.26 9.15 1.48
N PRO A 478 -11.36 8.39 1.64
CA PRO A 478 -12.04 8.26 2.91
C PRO A 478 -11.13 7.67 3.99
N GLU A 479 -11.42 7.99 5.25
CA GLU A 479 -10.72 7.43 6.41
C GLU A 479 -10.92 5.91 6.47
N ALA A 480 -9.85 5.17 6.82
CA ALA A 480 -9.92 3.72 6.97
C ALA A 480 -10.81 3.33 8.16
N ILE A 481 -11.46 2.18 8.07
CA ILE A 481 -12.33 1.63 9.10
C ILE A 481 -11.69 0.31 9.59
N PRO A 482 -10.76 0.35 10.55
CA PRO A 482 -10.15 -0.86 11.09
C PRO A 482 -11.15 -1.71 11.91
N PHE A 483 -12.10 -1.06 12.58
CA PHE A 483 -13.01 -1.72 13.51
C PHE A 483 -14.48 -1.42 13.25
N TYR A 484 -15.34 -2.32 13.72
CA TYR A 484 -16.78 -2.15 13.74
C TYR A 484 -17.39 -2.72 15.02
N SER A 485 -18.65 -2.40 15.28
CA SER A 485 -19.48 -3.11 16.26
C SER A 485 -20.90 -3.25 15.74
N THR A 486 -21.67 -4.18 16.30
CA THR A 486 -23.03 -4.49 15.82
C THR A 486 -24.01 -4.66 16.97
N LEU A 487 -25.18 -4.03 16.88
CA LEU A 487 -26.28 -4.29 17.82
C LEU A 487 -27.44 -4.92 17.07
N ALA A 488 -28.00 -6.01 17.61
CA ALA A 488 -29.25 -6.54 17.11
C ALA A 488 -30.37 -5.54 17.38
N LEU A 489 -31.17 -5.27 16.36
CA LEU A 489 -32.31 -4.36 16.41
C LEU A 489 -33.52 -5.13 16.92
N ASP A 490 -34.20 -4.56 17.92
CA ASP A 490 -35.46 -5.12 18.43
C ASP A 490 -36.58 -4.83 17.43
N THR A 491 -36.76 -5.75 16.47
CA THR A 491 -37.76 -5.63 15.41
C THR A 491 -39.20 -5.83 15.87
N GLN A 492 -39.43 -6.35 17.08
CA GLN A 492 -40.79 -6.52 17.60
C GLN A 492 -41.43 -5.18 17.97
N HIS A 493 -40.62 -4.14 18.18
CA HIS A 493 -41.06 -2.80 18.53
C HIS A 493 -41.20 -1.85 17.34
N PHE A 494 -40.78 -2.26 16.13
CA PHE A 494 -40.92 -1.46 14.92
C PHE A 494 -42.17 -1.86 14.13
N GLN A 495 -42.94 -0.89 13.66
CA GLN A 495 -43.89 -1.15 12.59
C GLN A 495 -43.11 -1.50 11.30
N PRO A 496 -43.59 -2.42 10.44
CA PRO A 496 -42.88 -2.82 9.21
C PRO A 496 -42.44 -1.64 8.33
N VAL A 497 -43.24 -0.58 8.28
CA VAL A 497 -42.95 0.66 7.53
C VAL A 497 -41.79 1.45 8.15
N GLU A 498 -41.66 1.47 9.48
CA GLU A 498 -40.58 2.18 10.19
C GLU A 498 -39.24 1.49 9.96
N LEU A 499 -39.21 0.15 10.05
CA LEU A 499 -38.02 -0.64 9.74
C LEU A 499 -37.62 -0.48 8.27
N PHE A 500 -38.59 -0.52 7.35
CA PHE A 500 -38.35 -0.30 5.92
C PHE A 500 -37.79 1.11 5.64
N ASN A 501 -38.37 2.15 6.25
CA ASN A 501 -37.89 3.52 6.12
C ASN A 501 -36.49 3.69 6.72
N LEU A 502 -36.18 3.03 7.85
CA LEU A 502 -34.88 3.05 8.46
C LEU A 502 -33.82 2.45 7.51
N ILE A 503 -34.10 1.28 6.93
CA ILE A 503 -33.24 0.62 5.93
C ILE A 503 -33.05 1.50 4.69
N LEU A 504 -34.12 2.08 4.15
CA LEU A 504 -34.03 2.96 2.97
C LEU A 504 -33.28 4.26 3.25
N SER A 505 -33.39 4.79 4.47
CA SER A 505 -32.72 6.03 4.87
C SER A 505 -31.21 5.85 5.06
N ASP A 506 -30.76 4.63 5.31
CA ASP A 506 -29.35 4.33 5.54
C ASP A 506 -28.60 4.07 4.22
N ARG A 507 -28.21 5.17 3.58
CA ARG A 507 -27.48 5.17 2.30
C ARG A 507 -26.15 4.40 2.35
N GLN A 508 -25.61 4.16 3.54
CA GLN A 508 -24.36 3.42 3.75
C GLN A 508 -24.56 1.92 4.00
N LYS A 509 -25.81 1.40 3.96
CA LYS A 509 -26.13 -0.03 4.14
C LYS A 509 -25.52 -0.62 5.43
N ARG A 510 -25.55 0.13 6.52
CA ARG A 510 -25.11 -0.26 7.87
C ARG A 510 -26.19 -0.98 8.66
N ILE A 511 -27.40 -1.09 8.12
CA ILE A 511 -28.42 -2.02 8.62
C ILE A 511 -28.42 -3.26 7.73
N ILE A 512 -28.07 -4.39 8.31
CA ILE A 512 -27.94 -5.67 7.62
C ILE A 512 -28.90 -6.70 8.21
N SER A 513 -29.30 -7.70 7.42
CA SER A 513 -30.12 -8.81 7.86
C SER A 513 -29.32 -10.11 7.78
N ILE A 514 -29.31 -10.86 8.88
CA ILE A 514 -28.65 -12.16 9.00
C ILE A 514 -29.60 -13.10 9.74
N ASN A 515 -29.90 -14.26 9.16
CA ASN A 515 -30.78 -15.27 9.77
C ASN A 515 -32.10 -14.70 10.33
N ASN A 516 -32.74 -13.81 9.57
CA ASN A 516 -33.97 -13.09 9.94
C ASN A 516 -33.86 -12.11 11.13
N GLN A 517 -32.65 -11.82 11.60
CA GLN A 517 -32.38 -10.76 12.59
C GLN A 517 -31.75 -9.56 11.89
N TYR A 518 -32.16 -8.36 12.29
CA TYR A 518 -31.58 -7.12 11.78
C TYR A 518 -30.52 -6.61 12.75
N HIS A 519 -29.41 -6.13 12.21
CA HIS A 519 -28.30 -5.58 12.98
C HIS A 519 -27.91 -4.22 12.45
N GLY A 520 -27.71 -3.26 13.35
CA GLY A 520 -27.09 -1.99 13.05
C GLY A 520 -25.57 -2.06 13.23
N ILE A 521 -24.81 -1.59 12.26
CA ILE A 521 -23.35 -1.54 12.24
C ILE A 521 -22.87 -0.13 12.60
N SER A 522 -22.05 -0.03 13.64
CA SER A 522 -21.26 1.16 13.93
C SER A 522 -19.84 0.97 13.39
N TYR A 523 -19.33 1.95 12.64
CA TYR A 523 -17.94 1.96 12.19
C TYR A 523 -17.07 2.80 13.11
N TYR A 524 -15.80 2.42 13.25
CA TYR A 524 -14.80 3.22 13.94
C TYR A 524 -13.75 3.67 12.94
N LEU A 525 -13.84 4.93 12.53
CA LEU A 525 -12.97 5.53 11.52
C LEU A 525 -11.67 5.98 12.19
N ASP A 526 -10.54 5.65 11.58
CA ASP A 526 -9.21 6.12 11.98
C ASP A 526 -9.00 7.59 11.55
N SER A 527 -9.80 8.49 12.12
CA SER A 527 -9.90 9.90 11.72
C SER A 527 -8.61 10.69 11.94
N GLN A 528 -7.74 10.22 12.84
CA GLN A 528 -6.41 10.81 13.06
C GLN A 528 -5.30 10.06 12.29
N LYS A 529 -5.66 9.03 11.50
CA LYS A 529 -4.75 8.16 10.74
C LYS A 529 -3.68 7.47 11.59
N ALA A 530 -3.91 7.32 12.89
CA ALA A 530 -2.91 6.81 13.81
C ALA A 530 -2.65 5.31 13.60
N ILE A 531 -3.71 4.54 13.39
CA ILE A 531 -3.61 3.09 13.15
C ILE A 531 -3.05 2.83 11.75
N THR A 532 -3.56 3.54 10.75
CA THR A 532 -3.18 3.38 9.35
C THR A 532 -1.73 3.76 9.14
N THR A 533 -1.28 4.91 9.67
CA THR A 533 0.12 5.32 9.58
C THR A 533 1.03 4.33 10.28
N ALA A 534 0.62 3.78 11.43
CA ALA A 534 1.42 2.80 12.17
C ALA A 534 1.63 1.52 11.36
N LEU A 535 0.55 0.95 10.83
CA LEU A 535 0.59 -0.27 10.02
C LEU A 535 1.34 -0.08 8.71
N VAL A 536 1.15 1.06 8.05
CA VAL A 536 1.94 1.44 6.86
C VAL A 536 3.42 1.49 7.19
N THR A 537 3.80 2.15 8.28
CA THR A 537 5.21 2.29 8.67
C THR A 537 5.84 0.92 8.95
N LEU A 538 5.13 0.03 9.64
CA LEU A 538 5.56 -1.35 9.86
C LEU A 538 5.70 -2.10 8.52
N ALA A 539 4.70 -2.04 7.64
CA ALA A 539 4.73 -2.73 6.35
C ALA A 539 5.89 -2.26 5.45
N LEU A 540 6.21 -0.95 5.46
CA LEU A 540 7.36 -0.39 4.75
C LEU A 540 8.71 -0.75 5.39
N SER A 541 8.70 -1.24 6.62
CA SER A 541 9.89 -1.65 7.35
C SER A 541 10.23 -3.14 7.17
N GLU A 542 9.29 -3.93 6.63
CA GLU A 542 9.52 -5.34 6.34
C GLU A 542 10.63 -5.53 5.31
N SER A 543 11.48 -6.53 5.54
CA SER A 543 12.58 -6.85 4.66
C SER A 543 12.17 -7.78 3.52
N TRP A 544 12.87 -7.64 2.41
CA TRP A 544 12.90 -8.62 1.32
C TRP A 544 14.37 -8.97 1.09
N GLU A 545 14.63 -10.25 0.85
CA GLU A 545 15.97 -10.84 0.72
C GLU A 545 16.18 -11.39 -0.68
N SER A 546 15.18 -12.08 -1.22
CA SER A 546 15.24 -12.59 -2.58
C SER A 546 14.91 -11.50 -3.58
N THR A 547 15.79 -11.35 -4.58
CA THR A 547 15.49 -10.49 -5.71
C THR A 547 14.47 -11.12 -6.63
N THR A 548 14.16 -12.43 -6.60
CA THR A 548 13.20 -13.05 -7.51
C THR A 548 11.87 -13.36 -6.82
N ILE A 549 10.80 -13.54 -7.60
CA ILE A 549 9.56 -14.11 -7.09
C ILE A 549 9.70 -15.64 -7.10
N THR A 550 9.35 -16.28 -5.98
CA THR A 550 9.34 -17.73 -5.86
C THR A 550 8.40 -18.31 -6.92
N PRO A 551 8.85 -19.22 -7.82
CA PRO A 551 8.03 -19.69 -8.94
C PRO A 551 6.70 -20.32 -8.51
N THR A 552 6.67 -21.02 -7.37
CA THR A 552 5.45 -21.61 -6.81
C THR A 552 4.44 -20.54 -6.38
N TRP A 553 4.87 -19.34 -6.00
CA TRP A 553 3.99 -18.27 -5.59
C TRP A 553 3.31 -17.60 -6.78
N ARG A 554 4.01 -17.45 -7.92
CA ARG A 554 3.37 -17.00 -9.17
C ARG A 554 2.18 -17.89 -9.55
N GLN A 555 2.36 -19.21 -9.47
CA GLN A 555 1.28 -20.17 -9.75
C GLN A 555 0.12 -20.12 -8.74
N ILE A 556 0.37 -19.63 -7.52
CA ILE A 556 -0.66 -19.47 -6.49
C ILE A 556 -1.45 -18.17 -6.71
N MET A 557 -0.78 -17.10 -7.14
CA MET A 557 -1.42 -15.81 -7.43
C MET A 557 -2.51 -15.92 -8.52
N ASP A 558 -2.36 -16.87 -9.44
CA ASP A 558 -3.35 -17.14 -10.51
C ASP A 558 -4.57 -17.96 -10.04
N ARG A 559 -4.65 -18.33 -8.75
CA ARG A 559 -5.75 -19.14 -8.20
C ARG A 559 -6.88 -18.27 -7.68
N ASP A 560 -8.07 -18.86 -7.59
CA ASP A 560 -9.19 -18.23 -6.91
C ASP A 560 -8.90 -18.05 -5.41
N SER A 561 -8.95 -16.80 -4.96
CA SER A 561 -8.88 -16.43 -3.56
C SER A 561 -10.20 -16.71 -2.84
N HIS A 562 -10.15 -16.92 -1.52
CA HIS A 562 -11.37 -17.01 -0.71
C HIS A 562 -12.27 -15.75 -0.91
N PRO A 563 -13.61 -15.90 -1.08
CA PRO A 563 -14.51 -14.78 -1.42
C PRO A 563 -14.49 -13.58 -0.46
N ARG A 564 -14.11 -13.78 0.81
CA ARG A 564 -13.91 -12.72 1.82
C ARG A 564 -13.04 -11.55 1.32
N TYR A 565 -12.02 -11.84 0.51
CA TYR A 565 -11.09 -10.84 -0.02
C TYR A 565 -11.65 -10.02 -1.19
N ARG A 566 -12.77 -10.47 -1.77
CA ARG A 566 -13.42 -9.86 -2.93
C ARG A 566 -14.70 -9.10 -2.57
N CYS A 567 -14.97 -8.88 -1.27
CA CYS A 567 -16.06 -8.00 -0.83
C CYS A 567 -15.77 -6.56 -1.26
N HIS A 568 -16.80 -5.81 -1.66
CA HIS A 568 -16.68 -4.44 -2.20
C HIS A 568 -16.69 -3.35 -1.11
N ASN A 569 -17.10 -3.69 0.11
CA ASN A 569 -17.18 -2.76 1.24
C ASN A 569 -17.28 -3.52 2.57
N HIS A 570 -17.13 -2.76 3.66
CA HIS A 570 -17.23 -3.23 5.05
C HIS A 570 -18.56 -3.95 5.34
N SER A 571 -19.71 -3.37 4.96
CA SER A 571 -21.02 -4.01 5.22
C SER A 571 -21.14 -5.38 4.57
N GLU A 572 -20.64 -5.54 3.35
CA GLU A 572 -20.66 -6.82 2.64
C GLU A 572 -19.81 -7.87 3.37
N TYR A 573 -18.58 -7.51 3.76
CA TYR A 573 -17.71 -8.39 4.53
C TYR A 573 -18.34 -8.78 5.87
N ILE A 574 -18.89 -7.80 6.59
CA ILE A 574 -19.53 -8.02 7.90
C ILE A 574 -20.73 -8.94 7.75
N ALA A 575 -21.61 -8.69 6.77
CA ALA A 575 -22.83 -9.45 6.58
C ALA A 575 -22.60 -10.88 6.08
N LYS A 576 -21.57 -11.11 5.25
CA LYS A 576 -21.31 -12.42 4.64
C LYS A 576 -20.33 -13.29 5.41
N PHE A 577 -19.37 -12.70 6.11
CA PHE A 577 -18.24 -13.45 6.67
C PHE A 577 -17.97 -13.16 8.14
N ALA A 578 -18.13 -11.91 8.60
CA ALA A 578 -17.80 -11.58 9.98
C ALA A 578 -18.91 -11.98 10.97
N LEU A 579 -20.10 -11.42 10.82
CA LEU A 579 -21.18 -11.57 11.78
C LEU A 579 -21.95 -12.92 11.76
N PRO A 580 -22.15 -13.62 10.61
CA PRO A 580 -23.05 -14.78 10.53
C PRO A 580 -22.86 -15.86 11.59
N ARG A 581 -21.60 -16.23 11.90
CA ARG A 581 -21.32 -17.31 12.84
C ARG A 581 -21.80 -17.01 14.25
N TYR A 582 -21.69 -15.76 14.69
CA TYR A 582 -22.08 -15.35 16.05
C TYR A 582 -23.60 -15.21 16.20
N VAL A 583 -24.31 -15.03 15.09
CA VAL A 583 -25.78 -14.97 15.07
C VAL A 583 -26.38 -16.38 14.97
N ALA A 584 -25.75 -17.29 14.22
CA ALA A 584 -26.22 -18.67 14.04
C ALA A 584 -26.18 -19.49 15.34
N ILE A 585 -25.12 -19.36 16.16
CA ILE A 585 -24.93 -20.12 17.40
C ILE A 585 -26.04 -19.82 18.43
N ASN A 586 -26.57 -18.60 18.44
CA ASN A 586 -27.66 -18.20 19.33
C ASN A 586 -28.98 -18.98 19.12
N GLN A 587 -29.16 -19.67 17.99
CA GLN A 587 -30.37 -20.47 17.73
C GLN A 587 -30.28 -21.90 18.26
N GLN A 588 -29.09 -22.48 18.44
CA GLN A 588 -28.94 -23.87 18.90
C GLN A 588 -29.12 -24.03 20.42
N GLU A 589 -28.80 -23.00 21.22
CA GLU A 589 -29.04 -23.03 22.67
C GLU A 589 -30.53 -22.92 23.06
N VAL A 590 -31.41 -22.45 22.15
CA VAL A 590 -32.86 -22.37 22.41
C VAL A 590 -33.56 -23.74 22.27
N VAL A 591 -32.88 -24.74 21.69
CA VAL A 591 -33.46 -26.09 21.49
C VAL A 591 -33.03 -27.08 22.59
N MET A 592 -32.11 -26.69 23.49
CA MET A 592 -31.64 -27.55 24.59
C MET A 592 -31.83 -26.98 26.01
N SER A 593 -32.69 -25.96 26.18
CA SER A 593 -33.12 -25.48 27.50
C SER A 593 -34.48 -26.04 27.91
#